data_AF-A0A419DHZ9-F1
#
_entry.id   AF-A0A419DHZ9-F1
#
_cell.length_a   1.000
_cell.length_b   1.000
_cell.length_c   1.000
_cell.angle_alpha   90.00
_cell.angle_beta   90.00
_cell.angle_gamma   90.00
#
_symmetry.space_group_name_H-M   'P 1'
#
loop_
_entity.id
_entity.type
_entity.pdbx_description
1 polymer ?
#
loop_
_entity_poly.entity_id
_entity_poly.type
_entity_poly.pdbx_seq_one_letter_code
_entity_poly.pdbx_strand_id
1 'polypeptide(L)'
;MAKKSRKRATMADAFLKLLEKNYPEGVPVAEAAMIMYRNSGLRARARIYGLARSLRDVGHSVYALGGIYHICNGDSEKLLRVGERKEIQAIGNIKSFVRVLDETIDALSANPDMVRLCLLQELRGKAKEKLVVMVKKLA
;
A
#
# COMPACT_ATOMS: atom_id res chain seq x y z
N MET A 1 -31.50 -25.91 16.09
CA MET A 1 -30.22 -26.19 15.40
C MET A 1 -30.18 -25.40 14.09
N ALA A 2 -29.43 -24.29 14.05
CA ALA A 2 -29.39 -23.42 12.88
C ALA A 2 -28.51 -24.02 11.78
N LYS A 3 -29.07 -24.16 10.58
CA LYS A 3 -28.38 -24.57 9.34
C LYS A 3 -27.22 -23.60 9.07
N LYS A 4 -25.97 -24.00 9.35
CA LYS A 4 -24.77 -23.33 8.83
C LYS A 4 -24.84 -23.39 7.31
N SER A 5 -25.20 -22.29 6.66
CA SER A 5 -25.07 -22.17 5.22
C SER A 5 -23.59 -22.44 4.87
N ARG A 6 -23.32 -23.44 4.04
CA ARG A 6 -21.99 -23.66 3.46
C ARG A 6 -21.70 -22.45 2.56
N LYS A 7 -21.18 -21.35 3.13
CA LYS A 7 -20.61 -20.25 2.34
C LYS A 7 -19.55 -20.88 1.42
N ARG A 8 -19.76 -20.77 0.11
CA ARG A 8 -18.77 -21.15 -0.90
C ARG A 8 -17.48 -20.39 -0.54
N ALA A 9 -16.40 -21.11 -0.24
CA ALA A 9 -15.15 -20.49 0.17
C ALA A 9 -14.69 -19.55 -0.95
N THR A 10 -14.51 -18.28 -0.61
CA THR A 10 -14.03 -17.27 -1.56
C THR A 10 -12.54 -17.47 -1.81
N MET A 11 -12.00 -16.84 -2.85
CA MET A 11 -10.55 -16.84 -3.07
C MET A 11 -9.80 -16.16 -1.92
N ALA A 12 -10.42 -15.19 -1.23
CA ALA A 12 -9.84 -14.57 -0.04
C ALA A 12 -9.75 -15.58 1.11
N ASP A 13 -10.79 -16.38 1.33
CA ASP A 13 -10.78 -17.46 2.34
C ASP A 13 -9.71 -18.53 2.02
N ALA A 14 -9.52 -18.83 0.74
CA ALA A 14 -8.46 -19.74 0.30
C ALA A 14 -7.07 -19.18 0.58
N PHE A 15 -6.86 -17.88 0.35
CA PHE A 15 -5.61 -17.21 0.67
C PHE A 15 -5.35 -17.14 2.17
N LEU A 16 -6.39 -16.86 2.97
CA LEU A 16 -6.28 -16.88 4.43
C LEU A 16 -5.86 -18.25 4.93
N LYS A 17 -6.51 -19.33 4.46
CA LYS A 17 -6.13 -20.70 4.82
C LYS A 17 -4.70 -21.06 4.41
N LEU A 18 -4.24 -20.56 3.26
CA LEU A 18 -2.86 -20.75 2.81
C LEU A 18 -1.89 -20.17 3.85
N LEU A 19 -2.14 -18.96 4.31
CA LEU A 19 -1.32 -18.29 5.32
C LEU A 19 -1.42 -18.95 6.70
N GLU A 20 -2.62 -19.34 7.14
CA GLU A 20 -2.82 -19.92 8.47
C GLU A 20 -2.19 -21.31 8.62
N LYS A 21 -2.32 -22.16 7.59
CA LYS A 21 -2.01 -23.59 7.72
C LYS A 21 -0.71 -23.99 7.06
N ASN A 22 -0.41 -23.40 5.91
CA ASN A 22 0.71 -23.87 5.08
C ASN A 22 1.93 -22.95 5.21
N TYR A 23 1.72 -21.67 5.52
CA TYR A 23 2.78 -20.66 5.59
C TYR A 23 2.60 -19.70 6.78
N PRO A 24 2.65 -20.20 8.03
CA PRO A 24 2.50 -19.36 9.22
C PRO A 24 3.61 -18.29 9.34
N GLU A 25 4.82 -18.62 8.87
CA GLU A 25 5.95 -17.69 8.77
C GLU A 25 5.84 -16.73 7.58
N GLY A 26 4.78 -16.84 6.78
CA GLY A 26 4.50 -16.02 5.62
C GLY A 26 4.91 -16.63 4.29
N VAL A 27 4.36 -16.04 3.21
CA VAL A 27 4.55 -16.52 1.84
C VAL A 27 4.95 -15.39 0.90
N PRO A 28 6.03 -15.55 0.11
CA PRO A 28 6.36 -14.60 -0.95
C PRO A 28 5.20 -14.42 -1.93
N VAL A 29 4.96 -13.20 -2.41
CA VAL A 29 3.82 -12.90 -3.29
C VAL A 29 3.85 -13.74 -4.58
N ALA A 30 5.05 -13.95 -5.14
CA ALA A 30 5.23 -14.76 -6.35
C ALA A 30 4.84 -16.23 -6.11
N GLU A 31 5.19 -16.77 -4.94
CA GLU A 31 4.86 -18.13 -4.54
C GLU A 31 3.37 -18.28 -4.26
N ALA A 32 2.75 -17.35 -3.53
CA ALA A 32 1.30 -17.33 -3.35
C ALA A 32 0.56 -17.27 -4.69
N ALA A 33 1.05 -16.48 -5.65
CA ALA A 33 0.48 -16.40 -6.98
C ALA A 33 0.61 -17.73 -7.74
N MET A 34 1.76 -18.42 -7.65
CA MET A 34 1.93 -19.75 -8.21
C MET A 34 0.97 -20.77 -7.59
N ILE A 35 0.81 -20.77 -6.26
CA ILE A 35 -0.06 -21.73 -5.57
C ILE A 35 -1.53 -21.48 -5.93
N MET A 36 -1.97 -20.22 -5.92
CA MET A 36 -3.38 -19.87 -6.09
C MET A 36 -3.84 -19.80 -7.55
N TYR A 37 -2.94 -19.42 -8.47
CA TYR A 37 -3.28 -19.15 -9.87
C TYR A 37 -2.44 -19.93 -10.88
N ARG A 38 -1.52 -20.80 -10.42
CA ARG A 38 -0.58 -21.55 -11.26
C ARG A 38 0.29 -20.67 -12.16
N ASN A 39 0.48 -19.40 -11.79
CA ASN A 39 1.29 -18.42 -12.51
C ASN A 39 1.75 -17.29 -11.56
N SER A 40 2.97 -16.80 -11.73
CA SER A 40 3.54 -15.69 -10.97
C SER A 40 3.63 -14.37 -11.74
N GLY A 41 2.99 -14.27 -12.92
CA GLY A 41 2.94 -13.04 -13.70
C GLY A 41 2.29 -11.87 -12.97
N LEU A 42 2.52 -10.65 -13.47
CA LEU A 42 2.08 -9.39 -12.85
C LEU A 42 0.58 -9.38 -12.49
N ARG A 43 -0.29 -9.88 -13.39
CA ARG A 43 -1.73 -9.99 -13.14
C ARG A 43 -2.06 -10.92 -11.97
N ALA A 44 -1.37 -12.04 -11.83
CA ALA A 44 -1.60 -12.98 -10.73
C ALA A 44 -1.14 -12.39 -9.39
N ARG A 45 0.03 -11.73 -9.37
CA ARG A 45 0.50 -10.99 -8.18
C ARG A 45 -0.45 -9.87 -7.78
N ALA A 46 -0.96 -9.11 -8.77
CA ALA A 46 -1.96 -8.07 -8.52
C ALA A 46 -3.24 -8.63 -7.89
N ARG A 47 -3.68 -9.82 -8.29
CA ARG A 47 -4.80 -10.50 -7.64
C ARG A 47 -4.49 -10.86 -6.19
N ILE A 48 -3.28 -11.35 -5.87
CA ILE A 48 -2.87 -11.60 -4.48
C ILE A 48 -2.94 -10.32 -3.64
N TYR A 49 -2.49 -9.18 -4.17
CA TYR A 49 -2.62 -7.88 -3.48
C TYR A 49 -4.09 -7.53 -3.19
N GLY A 50 -4.98 -7.81 -4.15
CA GLY A 50 -6.42 -7.66 -4.01
C GLY A 50 -6.99 -8.56 -2.91
N LEU A 51 -6.61 -9.84 -2.87
CA LEU A 51 -7.05 -10.77 -1.82
C LEU A 51 -6.60 -10.32 -0.43
N ALA A 52 -5.34 -9.91 -0.29
CA ALA A 52 -4.83 -9.36 0.97
C ALA A 52 -5.60 -8.12 1.41
N ARG A 53 -6.03 -7.27 0.46
CA ARG A 53 -6.90 -6.12 0.75
C ARG A 53 -8.27 -6.56 1.23
N SER A 54 -8.95 -7.45 0.50
CA SER A 54 -10.26 -7.96 0.91
C SER A 54 -10.25 -8.60 2.29
N LEU A 55 -9.16 -9.30 2.65
CA LEU A 55 -8.97 -9.85 4.00
C LEU A 55 -8.87 -8.77 5.07
N ARG A 56 -8.16 -7.66 4.79
CA ARG A 56 -8.12 -6.50 5.69
C ARG A 56 -9.46 -5.81 5.82
N ASP A 57 -10.22 -5.69 4.74
CA ASP A 57 -11.54 -5.06 4.73
C ASP A 57 -12.55 -5.81 5.63
N VAL A 58 -12.33 -7.11 5.85
CA VAL A 58 -13.16 -7.95 6.75
C VAL A 58 -12.49 -8.23 8.10
N GLY A 59 -11.41 -7.52 8.44
CA GLY A 59 -10.82 -7.51 9.78
C GLY A 59 -9.61 -8.42 10.02
N HIS A 60 -9.06 -9.08 8.98
CA HIS A 60 -7.80 -9.81 9.12
C HIS A 60 -6.59 -8.92 8.84
N SER A 61 -5.63 -8.89 9.76
CA SER A 61 -4.37 -8.17 9.62
C SER A 61 -3.41 -8.93 8.71
N VAL A 62 -3.65 -8.92 7.40
CA VAL A 62 -2.75 -9.53 6.40
C VAL A 62 -1.89 -8.46 5.74
N TYR A 63 -0.58 -8.50 5.98
CA TYR A 63 0.36 -7.47 5.50
C TYR A 63 1.61 -8.07 4.87
N ALA A 64 2.22 -7.32 3.96
CA ALA A 64 3.47 -7.71 3.32
C ALA A 64 4.67 -7.05 4.02
N LEU A 65 5.58 -7.87 4.54
CA LEU A 65 6.89 -7.47 5.08
C LEU A 65 7.96 -8.02 4.13
N GLY A 66 8.82 -7.16 3.57
CA GLY A 66 9.84 -7.59 2.60
C GLY A 66 9.31 -8.27 1.31
N GLY A 67 8.02 -8.16 0.99
CA GLY A 67 7.42 -8.88 -0.15
C GLY A 67 6.87 -10.26 0.19
N ILE A 68 6.87 -10.60 1.48
CA ILE A 68 6.32 -11.82 2.07
C ILE A 68 5.04 -11.44 2.81
N TYR A 69 3.93 -12.10 2.49
CA TYR A 69 2.65 -11.88 3.18
C TYR A 69 2.58 -12.70 4.45
N HIS A 70 2.20 -12.06 5.55
CA HIS A 70 1.99 -12.69 6.86
C HIS A 70 0.58 -12.41 7.36
N ILE A 71 0.11 -13.27 8.27
CA ILE A 71 -0.96 -12.94 9.20
C ILE A 71 -0.31 -12.29 10.42
N CYS A 72 -0.77 -11.09 10.76
CA CYS A 72 -0.32 -10.30 11.90
C CYS A 72 -1.42 -10.18 12.98
N ASN A 73 -2.41 -11.08 12.97
CA ASN A 73 -3.48 -11.07 13.96
C ASN A 73 -2.90 -11.33 15.37
N GLY A 74 -3.02 -10.35 16.26
CA GLY A 74 -2.50 -10.46 17.63
C GLY A 74 -0.97 -10.42 17.75
N ASP A 75 -0.25 -10.17 16.67
CA ASP A 75 1.22 -10.06 16.65
C ASP A 75 1.60 -8.58 16.62
N SER A 76 1.79 -8.00 17.81
CA SER A 76 2.10 -6.58 17.98
C SER A 76 3.43 -6.18 17.32
N GLU A 77 4.44 -7.05 17.34
CA GLU A 77 5.74 -6.77 16.75
C GLU A 77 5.66 -6.70 15.22
N LYS A 78 4.98 -7.65 14.58
CA LYS A 78 4.76 -7.57 13.12
C LYS A 78 3.93 -6.35 12.74
N LEU A 79 2.92 -6.00 13.54
CA LEU A 79 2.10 -4.80 13.29
C LEU A 79 2.91 -3.50 13.42
N LEU A 80 3.80 -3.41 14.40
CA LEU A 80 4.72 -2.27 14.53
C LEU A 80 5.63 -2.14 13.31
N ARG A 81 6.25 -3.23 12.86
CA ARG A 81 7.09 -3.24 11.64
C ARG A 81 6.29 -2.82 10.38
N VAL A 82 5.02 -3.21 10.28
CA VAL A 82 4.12 -2.72 9.21
C VAL A 82 3.91 -1.21 9.32
N GLY A 83 3.70 -0.70 10.54
CA GLY A 83 3.57 0.72 10.84
C GLY A 83 4.80 1.52 10.43
N GLU A 84 5.98 1.15 10.94
CA GLU A 84 7.27 1.77 10.63
C GLU A 84 7.53 1.82 9.13
N ARG A 85 7.25 0.73 8.41
CA ARG A 85 7.43 0.68 6.97
C ARG A 85 6.50 1.65 6.24
N LYS A 86 5.25 1.76 6.67
CA LYS A 86 4.29 2.71 6.10
C LYS A 86 4.70 4.15 6.39
N GLU A 87 5.23 4.42 7.58
CA GLU A 87 5.76 5.71 7.96
C GLU A 87 6.95 6.10 7.06
N ILE A 88 7.95 5.22 6.91
CA ILE A 88 9.10 5.44 6.03
C ILE A 88 8.63 5.71 4.60
N GLN A 89 7.66 4.94 4.09
CA GLN A 89 7.10 5.14 2.76
C GLN A 89 6.40 6.50 2.63
N ALA A 90 5.63 6.91 3.65
CA ALA A 90 4.95 8.20 3.65
C ALA A 90 5.96 9.36 3.66
N ILE A 91 6.97 9.30 4.50
CA ILE A 91 8.06 10.29 4.55
C ILE A 91 8.78 10.36 3.21
N GLY A 92 9.11 9.20 2.62
CA GLY A 92 9.73 9.11 1.30
C GLY A 92 8.89 9.79 0.21
N ASN A 93 7.58 9.50 0.18
CA ASN A 93 6.65 10.11 -0.77
C ASN A 93 6.56 11.64 -0.60
N ILE A 94 6.55 12.15 0.63
CA ILE A 94 6.56 13.58 0.92
C ILE A 94 7.86 14.21 0.41
N LYS A 95 9.02 13.61 0.72
CA LYS A 95 10.33 14.09 0.25
C LYS A 95 10.41 14.13 -1.27
N SER A 96 9.96 13.07 -1.95
CA SER A 96 9.92 13.03 -3.42
C SER A 96 9.00 14.11 -3.99
N PHE A 97 7.84 14.35 -3.39
CA PHE A 97 6.93 15.40 -3.82
C PHE A 97 7.56 16.80 -3.68
N VAL A 98 8.18 17.10 -2.53
CA VAL A 98 8.88 18.37 -2.30
C VAL A 98 10.01 18.56 -3.32
N ARG A 99 10.81 17.53 -3.57
CA ARG A 99 11.89 17.60 -4.57
C ARG A 99 11.38 17.94 -5.97
N VAL A 100 10.30 17.30 -6.42
CA VAL A 100 9.69 17.61 -7.74
C VAL A 100 9.21 19.06 -7.80
N LEU A 101 8.67 19.58 -6.70
CA LEU A 101 8.27 20.98 -6.62
C LEU A 101 9.46 21.93 -6.70
N ASP A 102 10.54 21.65 -5.96
CA ASP A 102 11.76 22.47 -5.98
C ASP A 102 12.36 22.50 -7.39
N GLU A 103 12.51 21.33 -8.04
CA GLU A 103 13.00 21.22 -9.43
C GLU A 103 12.10 22.00 -10.41
N THR A 104 10.78 22.01 -10.19
CA THR A 104 9.83 22.79 -11.01
C THR A 104 9.96 24.30 -10.75
N ILE A 105 10.11 24.70 -9.49
CA ILE A 105 10.29 26.11 -9.08
C ILE A 105 11.58 26.66 -9.68
N ASP A 106 12.68 25.91 -9.61
CA ASP A 106 13.97 26.30 -10.17
C ASP A 106 13.88 26.47 -11.69
N ALA A 107 13.26 25.52 -12.38
CA ALA A 107 13.06 25.59 -13.83
C ALA A 107 12.24 26.80 -14.27
N LEU A 108 11.17 27.14 -13.52
CA LEU A 108 10.34 28.31 -13.79
C LEU A 108 11.07 29.62 -13.46
N SER A 109 11.91 29.62 -12.41
CA SER A 109 12.64 30.80 -11.96
C SER A 109 13.83 31.15 -12.85
N ALA A 110 14.40 30.16 -13.56
CA ALA A 110 15.56 30.36 -14.43
C ALA A 110 15.29 31.24 -15.66
N ASN A 111 14.02 31.39 -16.08
CA ASN A 111 13.62 32.25 -17.19
C ASN A 111 12.23 32.86 -16.91
N PRO A 112 12.17 33.91 -16.07
CA PRO A 112 10.90 34.44 -15.60
C PRO A 112 10.20 35.27 -16.67
N ASP A 113 8.95 34.92 -16.96
CA ASP A 113 7.98 35.76 -17.65
C ASP A 113 6.69 35.82 -16.80
N MET A 114 5.76 36.73 -17.15
CA MET A 114 4.51 36.90 -16.40
C MET A 114 3.68 35.61 -16.31
N VAL A 115 3.71 34.77 -17.34
CA VAL A 115 2.97 33.49 -17.37
C VAL A 115 3.59 32.50 -16.38
N ARG A 116 4.92 32.39 -16.35
CA ARG A 116 5.67 31.52 -15.44
C ARG A 116 5.56 31.96 -13.99
N LEU A 117 5.51 33.27 -13.73
CA LEU A 117 5.27 33.81 -12.39
C LEU A 117 3.88 33.44 -11.86
N CYS A 118 2.83 33.55 -12.69
CA CYS A 118 1.49 33.09 -12.33
C CYS A 118 1.44 31.58 -12.08
N LEU A 119 2.06 30.78 -12.96
CA LEU A 119 2.16 29.33 -12.78
C LEU A 119 2.89 28.95 -11.49
N LEU A 120 3.96 29.65 -11.14
CA LEU A 120 4.71 29.43 -9.91
C LEU A 120 3.86 29.67 -8.66
N GLN A 121 3.08 30.75 -8.64
CA GLN A 121 2.18 31.07 -7.53
C GLN A 121 1.06 30.02 -7.39
N GLU A 122 0.45 29.61 -8.50
CA GLU A 122 -0.58 28.56 -8.50
C GLU A 122 -0.01 27.21 -8.02
N LEU A 123 1.17 26.84 -8.49
CA LEU A 123 1.88 25.62 -8.08
C LEU A 123 2.14 25.60 -6.57
N ARG A 124 2.65 26.71 -6.02
CA ARG A 124 2.90 26.86 -4.57
C ARG A 124 1.61 26.71 -3.74
N GLY A 125 0.51 27.31 -4.20
CA GLY A 125 -0.80 27.19 -3.55
C GLY A 125 -1.28 25.73 -3.48
N LYS A 126 -1.34 25.06 -4.64
CA LYS A 126 -1.76 23.65 -4.74
C LYS A 126 -0.84 22.70 -3.98
N ALA A 127 0.47 22.96 -4.00
CA ALA A 127 1.45 22.19 -3.24
C ALA A 127 1.18 22.23 -1.74
N LYS A 128 0.92 23.43 -1.19
CA LYS A 128 0.63 23.63 0.23
C LYS A 128 -0.63 22.87 0.65
N GLU A 129 -1.71 22.99 -0.13
CA GLU A 129 -2.95 22.25 0.12
C GLU A 129 -2.70 20.73 0.11
N LYS A 130 -1.93 20.24 -0.87
CA LYS A 130 -1.64 18.81 -0.98
C LYS A 130 -0.81 18.29 0.20
N LEU A 131 0.20 19.05 0.64
CA LEU A 131 1.01 18.70 1.81
C LEU A 131 0.17 18.65 3.09
N VAL A 132 -0.72 19.62 3.31
CA VAL A 132 -1.63 19.61 4.47
C VAL A 132 -2.51 18.36 4.45
N VAL A 133 -3.07 17.99 3.30
CA VAL A 133 -3.87 16.77 3.16
C VAL A 133 -3.04 15.52 3.42
N MET A 134 -1.78 15.47 2.98
CA MET A 134 -0.90 14.33 3.23
C MET A 134 -0.58 14.19 4.72
N VAL A 135 -0.24 15.29 5.40
CA VAL A 135 0.05 15.29 6.84
C VAL A 135 -1.19 14.88 7.66
N LYS A 136 -2.38 15.38 7.31
CA LYS A 136 -3.64 14.99 7.97
C LYS A 136 -3.98 13.51 7.83
N LYS A 137 -3.45 12.80 6.84
CA LYS A 137 -3.65 11.35 6.67
C LYS A 137 -2.66 10.50 7.47
N LEU A 138 -1.66 11.15 8.09
CA LEU A 138 -0.63 10.51 8.91
C LEU A 138 -0.87 10.71 10.42
N ALA A 139 -1.66 11.72 10.81
CA ALA A 139 -2.13 11.95 12.17
C ALA A 139 -3.43 11.19 12.44
#